data_AF-A0A256FLG6-F1
#
_entry.id   AF-A0A256FLG6-F1
#
_cell.length_a   1.000
_cell.length_b   1.000
_cell.length_c   1.000
_cell.angle_alpha   90.00
_cell.angle_beta   90.00
_cell.angle_gamma   90.00
#
_symmetry.space_group_name_H-M   'P 1'
#
loop_
_entity.id
_entity.type
_entity.pdbx_description
1 polymer ?
#
loop_
_entity_poly.entity_id
_entity_poly.type
_entity_poly.pdbx_seq_one_letter_code
_entity_poly.pdbx_strand_id
1 'polypeptide(L)' 'MIRLKKNTNIQPNPTCRENVIAKMADAMREMAFAGESVSPDTLAYHGFTRDVVEKFGESAVALARRLSVRQVANHA' A
#
# COMPACT_ATOMS: atom_id res chain seq x y z
N MET A 1 15.67 12.20 -37.43
CA MET A 1 14.38 11.61 -36.99
C MET A 1 14.63 10.72 -35.79
N ILE A 2 14.29 11.15 -34.57
CA ILE A 2 14.53 10.38 -33.34
C ILE A 2 13.25 9.61 -33.00
N ARG A 3 13.34 8.26 -32.92
CA ARG A 3 12.23 7.40 -32.52
C ARG A 3 12.08 7.41 -31.00
N LEU A 4 11.06 8.08 -30.48
CA LEU A 4 10.63 7.96 -29.09
C LEU A 4 10.07 6.55 -28.85
N LYS A 5 10.82 5.71 -28.14
CA LYS A 5 10.31 4.44 -27.58
C LYS A 5 9.27 4.80 -26.51
N LYS A 6 7.99 4.67 -26.85
CA LYS A 6 6.87 4.85 -25.93
C LYS A 6 6.84 3.62 -25.00
N ASN A 7 7.45 3.74 -23.82
CA ASN A 7 7.28 2.75 -22.75
C ASN A 7 5.83 2.85 -22.26
N THR A 8 4.93 2.09 -22.87
CA THR A 8 3.56 1.92 -22.38
C THR A 8 3.58 0.96 -21.19
N ASN A 9 4.05 1.44 -20.04
CA ASN A 9 3.77 0.79 -18.77
C ASN A 9 2.31 1.09 -18.40
N ILE A 10 1.39 0.42 -19.10
CA ILE A 10 -0.03 0.43 -18.74
C ILE A 10 -0.11 -0.49 -17.53
N GLN A 11 -0.01 0.08 -16.32
CA GLN A 11 -0.36 -0.67 -15.14
C GLN A 11 -1.85 -1.04 -15.26
N PRO A 12 -2.22 -2.33 -15.11
CA PRO A 12 -3.61 -2.72 -15.10
C PRO A 12 -4.33 -1.90 -14.02
N ASN A 13 -5.53 -1.40 -14.34
CA ASN A 13 -6.32 -0.65 -13.39
C ASN A 13 -6.51 -1.54 -12.16
N PRO A 14 -6.05 -1.12 -10.96
CA PRO A 14 -6.09 -1.98 -9.79
C PRO A 14 -7.52 -2.44 -9.57
N THR A 15 -7.69 -3.75 -9.43
CA THR A 15 -8.97 -4.36 -9.07
C THR A 15 -9.45 -3.78 -7.74
N CYS A 16 -10.77 -3.84 -7.48
CA CYS A 16 -11.33 -3.37 -6.21
C CYS A 16 -10.58 -3.94 -4.99
N ARG A 17 -10.17 -5.21 -5.08
CA ARG A 17 -9.33 -5.88 -4.08
C ARG A 17 -7.96 -5.21 -3.91
N GLU A 18 -7.24 -4.98 -5.01
CA GLU A 18 -5.93 -4.33 -4.97
C GLU A 18 -6.01 -2.90 -4.42
N ASN A 19 -7.09 -2.18 -4.72
CA ASN A 19 -7.32 -0.85 -4.19
C ASN A 19 -7.54 -0.85 -2.66
N VAL A 20 -8.25 -1.84 -2.13
CA VAL A 20 -8.40 -2.02 -0.66
C VAL A 20 -7.06 -2.34 -0.01
N ILE A 21 -6.28 -3.24 -0.61
CA ILE A 21 -4.94 -3.60 -0.12
C ILE A 21 -4.02 -2.37 -0.15
N ALA A 22 -4.06 -1.57 -1.22
CA ALA A 22 -3.24 -0.36 -1.36
C ALA A 22 -3.59 0.69 -0.29
N LYS A 23 -4.88 1.00 -0.11
CA LYS A 23 -5.33 1.94 0.94
C LYS A 23 -4.95 1.46 2.33
N MET A 24 -5.10 0.16 2.60
CA MET A 24 -4.70 -0.41 3.89
C MET A 24 -3.18 -0.34 4.08
N ALA A 25 -2.40 -0.61 3.04
CA ALA A 25 -0.95 -0.48 3.09
C ALA A 25 -0.50 0.98 3.34
N ASP A 26 -1.16 1.96 2.74
CA ASP A 26 -0.87 3.37 2.97
C ASP A 26 -1.20 3.79 4.41
N ALA A 27 -2.37 3.40 4.94
CA ALA A 27 -2.72 3.63 6.34
C ALA A 27 -1.72 2.98 7.31
N MET A 28 -1.28 1.74 7.01
CA MET A 28 -0.24 1.06 7.79
C MET A 28 1.09 1.82 7.79
N ARG A 29 1.45 2.45 6.67
CA ARG A 29 2.66 3.26 6.58
C ARG A 29 2.52 4.56 7.36
N GLU A 30 1.39 5.25 7.23
CA GLU A 30 1.11 6.47 8.00
C GLU A 30 1.18 6.22 9.50
N MET A 31 0.53 5.16 10.01
CA MET A 31 0.62 4.75 11.41
C MET A 31 2.07 4.46 11.82
N ALA A 32 2.82 3.71 11.00
CA ALA A 32 4.21 3.41 11.28
C ALA A 32 5.11 4.66 11.32
N PHE A 33 4.86 5.65 10.45
CA PHE A 33 5.55 6.94 10.49
C PHE A 33 5.15 7.80 11.69
N ALA A 34 3.89 7.72 12.13
CA ALA A 34 3.40 8.41 13.32
C ALA A 34 3.88 7.75 14.64
N GLY A 35 4.54 6.60 14.57
CA GLY A 35 4.96 5.82 15.75
C GLY A 35 3.83 5.02 16.39
N GLU A 36 2.70 4.86 15.70
CA GLU A 36 1.56 4.08 16.17
C GLU A 36 1.68 2.61 15.76
N SER A 37 1.23 1.71 16.64
CA SER A 37 1.23 0.28 16.34
C SER A 37 0.11 -0.09 15.36
N VAL A 38 0.48 -0.79 14.29
CA VAL A 38 -0.49 -1.39 13.36
C VAL A 38 -1.17 -2.58 14.04
N SER A 39 -2.46 -2.43 14.35
CA SER A 39 -3.31 -3.46 14.96
C SER A 39 -4.69 -3.45 14.31
N PRO A 40 -5.50 -4.52 14.43
CA PRO A 40 -6.86 -4.52 13.92
C PRO A 40 -7.73 -3.41 14.53
N ASP A 41 -7.50 -3.05 15.80
CA ASP A 41 -8.24 -2.00 16.49
C ASP A 41 -7.87 -0.61 15.95
N THR A 42 -6.57 -0.34 15.73
CA THR A 42 -6.11 0.92 15.11
C THR A 42 -6.59 1.03 13.66
N LEU A 43 -6.53 -0.05 12.89
CA LEU A 43 -7.10 -0.11 11.54
C LEU A 43 -8.62 0.11 11.50
N ALA A 44 -9.34 -0.27 12.55
CA ALA A 44 -10.77 0.02 12.67
C ALA A 44 -11.04 1.53 12.80
N TYR A 45 -10.20 2.28 13.53
CA TYR A 45 -10.28 3.75 13.58
C TYR A 45 -9.97 4.39 12.22
N HIS A 46 -9.17 3.74 11.38
CA HIS A 46 -8.93 4.14 9.99
C HIS A 46 -10.03 3.69 9.01
N GLY A 47 -11.13 3.14 9.49
CA GLY A 47 -12.31 2.79 8.68
C GLY A 47 -12.26 1.41 8.03
N PHE A 48 -11.33 0.54 8.44
CA PHE A 48 -11.28 -0.85 7.98
C PHE A 48 -12.07 -1.78 8.89
N THR A 49 -12.94 -2.62 8.33
CA THR A 49 -13.63 -3.64 9.12
C THR A 49 -12.70 -4.80 9.46
N ARG A 50 -12.96 -5.49 10.57
CA ARG A 50 -12.15 -6.63 11.01
C ARG A 50 -12.03 -7.73 9.95
N ASP A 51 -13.12 -8.03 9.25
CA ASP A 51 -13.13 -9.01 8.14
C ASP A 51 -12.16 -8.63 7.02
N VAL A 52 -12.12 -7.33 6.66
CA VAL A 52 -11.23 -6.81 5.62
C VAL A 52 -9.77 -6.85 6.10
N VAL A 53 -9.51 -6.52 7.37
CA VAL A 53 -8.17 -6.60 7.96
C VAL A 53 -7.67 -8.04 8.03
N GLU A 54 -8.52 -9.00 8.40
CA GLU A 54 -8.15 -10.41 8.45
C GLU A 54 -7.86 -10.96 7.05
N LYS A 55 -8.69 -10.58 6.06
CA LYS A 55 -8.58 -11.08 4.68
C LYS A 55 -7.44 -10.46 3.88
N PHE A 56 -7.12 -9.19 4.13
CA PHE A 56 -6.16 -8.43 3.32
C PHE A 56 -4.95 -7.92 4.10
N GLY A 57 -4.92 -8.06 5.42
CA GLY A 57 -3.87 -7.53 6.29
C GLY A 57 -2.48 -8.04 5.92
N GLU A 58 -2.31 -9.34 5.71
CA GLU A 58 -1.00 -9.90 5.32
C GLU A 58 -0.51 -9.32 3.98
N SER A 59 -1.41 -9.19 3.01
CA SER A 59 -1.09 -8.60 1.70
C SER A 59 -0.77 -7.11 1.81
N ALA A 60 -1.51 -6.38 2.65
CA ALA A 60 -1.28 -4.96 2.91
C ALA A 60 0.05 -4.73 3.64
N VAL A 61 0.42 -5.55 4.62
CA VAL A 61 1.72 -5.50 5.31
C VAL A 61 2.85 -5.76 4.33
N ALA A 62 2.73 -6.79 3.48
CA ALA A 62 3.74 -7.09 2.48
C ALA A 62 3.91 -5.94 1.48
N LEU A 63 2.80 -5.31 1.06
CA LEU A 63 2.83 -4.15 0.18
C LEU A 63 3.43 -2.92 0.88
N ALA A 64 3.02 -2.61 2.10
CA ALA A 64 3.55 -1.52 2.92
C ALA A 64 5.07 -1.63 3.09
N ARG A 65 5.58 -2.82 3.40
CA ARG A 65 7.03 -3.09 3.49
C ARG A 65 7.75 -2.81 2.16
N ARG A 66 7.21 -3.29 1.04
CA ARG A 66 7.81 -3.05 -0.30
C ARG A 66 7.84 -1.57 -0.65
N LEU A 67 6.75 -0.84 -0.36
CA LEU A 67 6.65 0.57 -0.69
C LEU A 67 7.54 1.44 0.22
N SER A 68 7.66 1.10 1.51
CA SER A 68 8.62 1.77 2.41
C SER A 68 10.07 1.59 1.95
N VAL A 69 10.48 0.38 1.53
CA VAL A 69 11.83 0.15 1.00
C VAL A 69 12.07 0.96 -0.28
N ARG A 70 11.09 1.05 -1.19
CA ARG A 70 11.20 1.86 -2.40
C ARG A 70 11.35 3.35 -2.12
N GLN A 71 10.71 3.88 -1.09
CA GLN A 71 10.80 5.31 -0.78
C GLN A 71 12.20 5.68 -0.26
N VAL A 72 12.86 4.81 0.52
CA VAL A 72 14.24 5.03 0.96
C VAL A 72 15.21 4.99 -0.23
N ALA A 73 15.01 4.10 -1.20
CA ALA A 73 15.87 4.01 -2.37
C ALA A 73 15.79 5.23 -3.31
N ASN A 74 14.71 6.00 -3.26
CA ASN A 74 14.53 7.22 -4.06
C ASN A 74 14.95 8.50 -3.33
N HIS A 75 15.45 8.40 -2.09
CA HIS A 75 15.88 9.53 -1.26
C HIS A 75 17.40 9.57 -1.02
N ALA A 76 18.19 8.93 -1.89
CA ALA A 76 19.65 8.95 -1.88
C ALA A 76 20.21 9.73 -3.07
#